data_AF-A0A9X3PE59-F1
#
_entry.id   AF-A0A9X3PE59-F1
#
_cell.length_a   1.000
_cell.length_b   1.000
_cell.length_c   1.000
_cell.angle_alpha   90.00
_cell.angle_beta   90.00
_cell.angle_gamma   90.00
#
_symmetry.space_group_name_H-M   'P 1'
#
loop_
_entity.id
_entity.type
_entity.pdbx_description
1 polymer ?
#
loop_
_entity_poly.entity_id
_entity_poly.type
_entity_poly.pdbx_seq_one_letter_code
_entity_poly.pdbx_strand_id
1 'polypeptide(L)'
;MTQAILLGLLAGLMIGNGIPHFIKGITKERYPSVFGGGPVPNLVAGWTGICLGALALAAADLPAEPWPGGVSIAVGVLLIGLFHARIGAFGRE
;
A
#
# COMPACT_ATOMS: atom_id res chain seq x y z
N MET A 1 11.23 -10.27 16.03
CA MET A 1 10.72 -8.89 16.22
C MET A 1 11.05 -7.92 15.08
N THR A 2 12.32 -7.52 14.87
CA THR A 2 12.69 -6.45 13.91
C THR A 2 12.22 -6.72 12.47
N GLN A 3 12.40 -7.95 11.98
CA GLN A 3 11.91 -8.35 10.66
C GLN A 3 10.38 -8.19 10.54
N ALA A 4 9.61 -8.63 11.54
CA ALA A 4 8.15 -8.52 11.54
C ALA A 4 7.68 -7.05 11.55
N ILE A 5 8.40 -6.18 12.26
CA ILE A 5 8.15 -4.73 12.25
C ILE A 5 8.42 -4.15 10.85
N LEU A 6 9.60 -4.40 10.28
CA LEU A 6 10.00 -3.81 8.99
C LEU A 6 9.13 -4.31 7.84
N LEU A 7 8.90 -5.62 7.75
CA LEU A 7 8.07 -6.22 6.72
C LEU A 7 6.59 -5.93 6.94
N GLY A 8 6.13 -5.87 8.19
CA GLY A 8 4.77 -5.44 8.52
C GLY A 8 4.51 -3.99 8.10
N LEU A 9 5.44 -3.09 8.42
CA LEU A 9 5.38 -1.68 7.98
C LEU A 9 5.36 -1.57 6.46
N LEU A 10 6.28 -2.28 5.77
CA LEU A 10 6.34 -2.32 4.31
C LEU A 10 5.03 -2.86 3.72
N ALA A 11 4.47 -3.93 4.28
CA ALA A 11 3.21 -4.49 3.84
C ALA A 11 2.07 -3.47 3.94
N GLY A 12 1.94 -2.80 5.09
CA GLY A 12 0.93 -1.76 5.30
C GLY A 12 1.06 -0.62 4.30
N LEU A 13 2.28 -0.13 4.06
CA LEU A 13 2.56 0.91 3.07
C LEU A 13 2.19 0.46 1.64
N MET A 14 2.60 -0.75 1.23
CA MET A 14 2.38 -1.25 -0.13
C MET A 14 0.90 -1.53 -0.41
N ILE A 15 0.19 -2.17 0.52
CA ILE A 15 -1.25 -2.43 0.40
C ILE A 15 -2.01 -1.11 0.40
N GLY A 16 -1.75 -0.24 1.39
CA GLY A 16 -2.41 1.05 1.51
C GLY A 16 -2.18 1.94 0.28
N ASN A 17 -0.96 1.93 -0.29
CA ASN A 17 -0.66 2.63 -1.54
C ASN A 17 -1.36 2.00 -2.75
N GLY A 18 -1.46 0.67 -2.79
CA GLY A 18 -2.04 -0.06 -3.92
C GLY A 18 -3.55 0.11 -4.05
N ILE A 19 -4.28 0.25 -2.94
CA ILE A 19 -5.75 0.38 -2.91
C ILE A 19 -6.29 1.49 -3.82
N PRO A 20 -5.87 2.77 -3.72
CA PRO A 20 -6.42 3.83 -4.56
C PRO A 20 -6.17 3.58 -6.05
N HIS A 21 -4.97 3.13 -6.42
CA HIS A 21 -4.65 2.77 -7.80
C HIS A 21 -5.52 1.61 -8.32
N PHE A 22 -5.69 0.56 -7.52
CA PHE A 22 -6.48 -0.60 -7.91
C PHE A 22 -7.95 -0.20 -8.14
N ILE A 23 -8.54 0.52 -7.17
CA ILE A 23 -9.91 1.02 -7.26
C ILE A 23 -10.07 1.88 -8.51
N LYS A 24 -9.21 2.89 -8.71
CA LYS A 24 -9.30 3.80 -9.87
C LYS A 24 -9.12 3.07 -11.19
N GLY A 25 -8.27 2.04 -11.22
CA GLY A 25 -8.09 1.17 -12.37
C GLY A 25 -9.35 0.40 -12.74
N ILE A 26 -9.99 -0.28 -11.78
CA ILE A 26 -11.20 -1.08 -12.03
C ILE A 26 -12.46 -0.22 -12.25
N THR A 27 -12.49 1.01 -11.72
CA THR A 27 -13.60 1.96 -11.94
C THR A 27 -13.44 2.79 -13.23
N LYS A 28 -12.38 2.55 -14.02
CA LYS A 28 -12.07 3.28 -15.27
C LYS A 28 -11.87 4.78 -15.08
N GLU A 29 -11.39 5.19 -13.90
CA GLU A 29 -11.08 6.56 -13.61
C GLU A 29 -9.60 6.86 -13.88
N ARG A 30 -9.31 8.12 -14.23
CA ARG A 30 -7.92 8.58 -14.26
C ARG A 30 -7.45 8.83 -12.84
N TYR A 31 -6.28 8.30 -12.53
CA TYR A 31 -5.60 8.58 -11.29
C TYR A 31 -4.11 8.72 -11.57
N PRO A 32 -3.43 9.71 -10.98
CA PRO A 32 -2.01 9.88 -11.24
C PRO A 32 -1.19 8.66 -10.78
N SER A 33 -0.29 8.16 -11.63
CA SER A 33 0.50 6.95 -11.39
C SER A 33 1.82 7.02 -12.16
N VAL A 34 2.86 6.38 -11.60
CA VAL A 34 4.21 6.27 -12.20
C VAL A 34 4.16 5.56 -13.56
N PHE A 35 3.22 4.63 -13.75
CA PHE A 35 3.05 3.89 -15.01
C PHE A 35 2.14 4.60 -16.02
N GLY A 36 1.66 5.81 -15.70
CA GLY A 36 0.73 6.61 -16.51
C GLY A 36 -0.65 6.76 -15.87
N GLY A 37 -1.35 7.85 -16.19
CA GLY A 37 -2.60 8.23 -15.49
C GLY A 37 -3.88 7.50 -15.92
N GLY A 38 -3.81 6.53 -16.83
CA GLY A 38 -4.98 5.82 -17.37
C GLY A 38 -5.46 4.66 -16.49
N PRO A 39 -6.64 4.09 -16.77
CA PRO A 39 -7.20 2.98 -15.97
C PRO A 39 -6.30 1.74 -15.89
N VAL A 40 -5.79 1.26 -17.03
CA VAL A 40 -4.95 0.04 -17.06
C VAL A 40 -3.65 0.21 -16.28
N PRO A 41 -2.86 1.30 -16.47
CA PRO A 41 -1.70 1.56 -15.63
C PRO A 41 -2.00 1.63 -14.13
N ASN A 42 -3.15 2.20 -13.74
CA ASN A 42 -3.56 2.24 -12.33
C ASN A 42 -3.94 0.87 -11.78
N LEU A 43 -4.66 0.07 -12.56
CA LEU A 43 -4.95 -1.32 -12.19
C LEU A 43 -3.65 -2.09 -11.94
N VAL A 44 -2.69 -2.00 -12.87
CA VAL A 44 -1.39 -2.68 -12.76
C VAL A 44 -0.59 -2.16 -11.56
N ALA A 45 -0.57 -0.84 -11.34
CA ALA A 45 0.09 -0.23 -10.18
C ALA A 45 -0.48 -0.74 -8.85
N GLY A 46 -1.82 -0.70 -8.73
CA GLY A 46 -2.52 -1.11 -7.52
C GLY A 46 -2.38 -2.60 -7.24
N TRP A 47 -2.55 -3.43 -8.27
CA TRP A 47 -2.35 -4.87 -8.20
C TRP A 47 -0.91 -5.21 -7.76
N THR A 48 0.09 -4.56 -8.35
CA THR A 48 1.50 -4.77 -7.98
C THR A 48 1.74 -4.39 -6.51
N GLY A 49 1.24 -3.25 -6.05
CA GLY A 49 1.37 -2.83 -4.65
C GLY A 49 0.74 -3.83 -3.68
N ILE A 50 -0.47 -4.33 -3.98
CA ILE A 50 -1.14 -5.34 -3.16
C ILE A 50 -0.35 -6.66 -3.15
N CYS A 51 0.15 -7.12 -4.30
CA CYS A 51 0.97 -8.32 -4.38
C CYS A 51 2.28 -8.19 -3.58
N LEU A 52 2.99 -7.08 -3.72
CA LEU A 52 4.22 -6.82 -2.95
C LEU A 52 3.93 -6.78 -1.45
N GLY A 53 2.82 -6.18 -1.04
CA GLY A 53 2.39 -6.19 0.35
C GLY A 53 2.05 -7.58 0.87
N ALA A 54 1.34 -8.40 0.08
CA ALA A 54 1.05 -9.79 0.43
C ALA A 54 2.33 -10.64 0.57
N LEU A 55 3.31 -10.45 -0.32
CA LEU A 55 4.61 -11.10 -0.22
C LEU A 55 5.38 -10.65 1.03
N ALA A 56 5.32 -9.37 1.37
CA ALA A 56 5.91 -8.85 2.61
C ALA A 56 5.25 -9.44 3.86
N LEU A 57 3.92 -9.60 3.87
CA LEU A 57 3.21 -10.28 4.97
C LEU A 57 3.60 -11.76 5.07
N ALA A 58 3.67 -12.47 3.94
CA ALA A 58 4.06 -13.88 3.90
C ALA A 58 5.50 -14.09 4.39
N ALA A 59 6.38 -13.11 4.14
CA ALA A 59 7.75 -13.12 4.61
C ALA A 59 7.90 -12.57 6.05
N ALA A 60 6.88 -11.93 6.62
CA ALA A 60 6.92 -11.42 7.98
C ALA A 60 6.63 -12.55 8.98
N ASP A 61 7.48 -12.68 10.00
CA ASP A 61 7.28 -13.64 11.09
C ASP A 61 6.20 -13.16 12.08
N LEU A 62 4.99 -12.94 11.55
CA LEU A 62 3.83 -12.48 12.32
C LEU A 62 3.35 -13.50 13.36
N PRO A 63 3.41 -14.83 13.14
CA PRO A 63 3.02 -15.78 14.17
C PRO A 63 3.88 -15.70 15.43
N ALA A 64 5.19 -15.44 15.29
CA ALA A 64 6.08 -15.22 16.43
C ALA A 64 5.92 -13.83 17.05
N GLU A 65 5.52 -12.82 16.26
CA GLU A 65 5.49 -11.41 16.66
C GLU A 65 4.16 -10.72 16.28
N PRO A 66 3.01 -11.21 16.78
CA PRO A 66 1.70 -10.78 16.30
C PRO A 66 1.41 -9.31 16.59
N TRP A 67 1.80 -8.83 17.77
CA TRP A 67 1.57 -7.43 18.16
C TRP A 67 2.53 -6.45 17.49
N PRO A 68 3.86 -6.63 17.54
CA PRO A 68 4.76 -5.70 16.88
C PRO A 68 4.54 -5.67 15.36
N GLY A 69 4.34 -6.83 14.73
CA GLY A 69 4.04 -6.93 13.31
C GLY A 69 2.69 -6.30 12.95
N GLY A 70 1.63 -6.65 13.69
CA GLY A 70 0.28 -6.12 13.48
C GLY A 70 0.19 -4.60 13.63
N VAL A 71 0.79 -4.04 14.69
CA VAL A 71 0.87 -2.58 14.89
C VAL A 71 1.63 -1.92 13.75
N SER A 72 2.74 -2.53 13.30
CA SER A 72 3.53 -1.97 12.19
C SER A 72 2.75 -1.93 10.87
N ILE A 73 1.95 -2.96 10.58
CA ILE A 73 1.03 -2.97 9.42
C ILE A 73 0.04 -1.83 9.52
N ALA A 74 -0.64 -1.68 10.67
CA ALA A 74 -1.62 -0.62 10.89
C ALA A 74 -1.01 0.78 10.75
N VAL A 75 0.20 0.99 11.31
CA VAL A 75 0.96 2.23 11.16
C VAL A 75 1.31 2.48 9.70
N GLY A 76 1.77 1.47 8.95
CA GLY A 76 2.07 1.60 7.53
C GLY A 76 0.87 2.07 6.71
N VAL A 77 -0.29 1.44 6.91
CA VAL A 77 -1.55 1.85 6.26
C VAL A 77 -1.93 3.29 6.63
N LEU A 78 -1.82 3.66 7.90
CA LEU A 78 -2.13 5.01 8.36
C LEU A 78 -1.20 6.05 7.74
N LEU A 79 0.11 5.81 7.73
CA LEU A 79 1.10 6.75 7.18
C LEU A 79 0.85 7.02 5.69
N ILE A 80 0.62 5.97 4.89
CA ILE A 80 0.34 6.16 3.47
C ILE A 80 -1.05 6.76 3.24
N GLY A 81 -2.04 6.44 4.09
CA GLY A 81 -3.36 7.08 4.07
C GLY A 81 -3.27 8.58 4.34
N LEU A 82 -2.50 9.00 5.36
CA LEU A 82 -2.26 10.41 5.67
C LEU A 82 -1.52 11.13 4.53
N PHE A 83 -0.55 10.47 3.89
CA PHE A 83 0.11 11.01 2.69
C PHE A 83 -0.93 11.30 1.59
N HIS A 84 -1.80 10.34 1.28
CA HIS A 84 -2.85 10.52 0.28
C HIS A 84 -3.88 11.57 0.67
N ALA A 85 -4.23 11.68 1.95
CA ALA A 85 -5.23 12.61 2.45
C ALA A 85 -4.74 14.07 2.50
N ARG A 86 -3.42 14.29 2.65
CA ARG A 86 -2.87 15.64 2.91
C ARG A 86 -2.01 16.20 1.78
N ILE A 87 -1.22 15.36 1.13
CA ILE A 87 -0.35 15.76 0.02
C ILE A 87 -0.93 15.25 -1.30
N GLY A 88 -1.62 14.10 -1.25
CA GLY A 88 -2.11 13.40 -2.43
C GLY A 88 -0.98 12.76 -3.21
N ALA A 89 -1.32 11.79 -4.07
CA ALA A 89 -0.34 11.28 -5.03
C ALA A 89 0.17 12.43 -5.94
N PHE A 90 -0.71 13.38 -6.29
CA PHE A 90 -0.40 14.58 -7.08
C PHE A 90 -1.32 15.75 -6.69
N GLY A 91 -1.11 16.28 -5.49
CA GLY A 91 -1.67 17.50 -4.88
C GLY A 91 -2.71 18.27 -5.69
N ARG A 92 -3.97 18.15 -5.29
CA ARG A 92 -4.97 19.21 -5.45
C ARG A 92 -5.65 19.36 -4.09
N GLU A 93 -5.63 20.58 -3.58
CA GLU A 93 -6.36 21.01 -2.39
C GLU A 93 -7.86 20.74 -2.53
#